data_AF-A0A3E1D2Q3-F1
#
_entry.id   AF-A0A3E1D2Q3-F1
#
_cell.length_a   1.000
_cell.length_b   1.000
_cell.length_c   1.000
_cell.angle_alpha   90.00
_cell.angle_beta   90.00
_cell.angle_gamma   90.00
#
_symmetry.space_group_name_H-M   'P 1'
#
loop_
_entity.id
_entity.type
_entity.pdbx_description
1 polymer ?
#
loop_
_entity_poly.entity_id
_entity_poly.type
_entity_poly.pdbx_seq_one_letter_code
_entity_poly.pdbx_strand_id
1 'polypeptide(L)'
;MELFTLVAGLCLPWLLGVVWLRAPWLRATGVTWPTLLGYGYLGGILLTTLVMRLLNTLEIRLGFFSVGLALLLLTVAGAWFGRKEPWLIRRPGADWHSLAGWRKIVYAVVLAAIVIRLTGLGLEIMWRPLFPWDAWSQWATKARVWYELGHLAKFVPADIWLSGELTGAYTDAAPHYPPAIPLIQVWMSYSLGRWDDTLMNLPWLLCAVALGLAFYGQARQWQVSPLFALMFTYFLLSLPILDAHVALAGYADLFMGAFYGLAAMAFFHWTRKRDFWQGAMALLFGLGCILIKQPGIAWALTFLPALLIVFMPHAGLVGTSVLAAAGVAVLFVLGEKDFHLFGYHVHLRFAADWQPFWQNMMVMDNWHLLWYLVAVALILSFPRLLAPAFRCMTILLLSAVSFLAVVFFFTHAQAWAEDYTTINRALLHVVPMLLFYVMVLFREAVNFPMIVTTRQKLT
;
A
#
# COMPACT_ATOMS: atom_id res chain seq x y z
N MET A 1 25.07 14.44 17.51
CA MET A 1 24.85 14.51 16.05
C MET A 1 23.91 13.41 15.56
N GLU A 2 24.03 12.17 16.07
CA GLU A 2 23.20 11.02 15.67
C GLU A 2 21.68 11.25 15.77
N LEU A 3 21.17 11.84 16.86
CA LEU A 3 19.73 12.12 17.00
C LEU A 3 19.23 13.09 15.91
N PHE A 4 20.03 14.11 15.58
CA PHE A 4 19.66 15.09 14.55
C PHE A 4 19.60 14.44 13.17
N THR A 5 20.61 13.65 12.81
CA THR A 5 20.65 12.97 11.50
C THR A 5 19.58 11.89 11.39
N LEU A 6 19.25 11.20 12.49
CA LEU A 6 18.12 10.27 12.57
C LEU A 6 16.77 10.99 12.33
N VAL A 7 16.52 12.09 13.06
CA VAL A 7 15.29 12.89 12.88
C VAL A 7 15.21 13.42 11.46
N ALA A 8 16.32 13.90 10.87
CA ALA A 8 16.37 14.30 9.47
C ALA A 8 16.05 13.13 8.53
N GLY A 9 16.60 11.93 8.79
CA GLY A 9 16.31 10.70 8.05
C GLY A 9 14.82 10.35 8.00
N LEU A 10 14.13 10.50 9.13
CA LEU A 10 12.70 10.22 9.25
C LEU A 10 11.83 11.34 8.65
N CYS A 11 12.19 12.61 8.86
CA CYS A 11 11.34 13.75 8.52
C CYS A 11 11.56 14.28 7.10
N LEU A 12 12.78 14.23 6.53
CA LEU A 12 13.05 14.77 5.19
C LEU A 12 12.21 14.12 4.09
N PRO A 13 12.06 12.78 4.02
CA PRO A 13 11.15 12.16 3.05
C PRO A 13 9.72 12.66 3.23
N TRP A 14 9.26 12.80 4.48
CA TRP A 14 7.91 13.30 4.76
C TRP A 14 7.69 14.72 4.23
N LEU A 15 8.61 15.64 4.55
CA LEU A 15 8.57 17.02 4.09
C LEU A 15 8.62 17.10 2.57
N LEU A 16 9.53 16.36 1.95
CA LEU A 16 9.69 16.29 0.50
C LEU A 16 8.36 15.91 -0.17
N GLY A 17 7.72 14.82 0.25
CA GLY A 17 6.46 14.43 -0.36
C GLY A 17 5.34 15.44 -0.09
N VAL A 18 5.23 15.99 1.12
CA VAL A 18 4.19 17.00 1.44
C VAL A 18 4.30 18.24 0.55
N VAL A 19 5.51 18.76 0.29
CA VAL A 19 5.66 19.98 -0.54
C VAL A 19 5.34 19.70 -2.00
N TRP A 20 5.77 18.56 -2.55
CA TRP A 20 5.53 18.22 -3.96
C TRP A 20 4.10 17.78 -4.24
N LEU A 21 3.43 17.11 -3.29
CA LEU A 21 2.01 16.74 -3.42
C LEU A 21 1.06 17.92 -3.29
N ARG A 22 1.57 19.08 -2.87
CA ARG A 22 0.85 20.36 -2.83
C ARG A 22 1.21 21.31 -3.95
N ALA A 23 2.04 20.87 -4.88
CA ALA A 23 2.45 21.72 -5.97
C ALA A 23 1.22 22.29 -6.72
N PRO A 24 1.26 23.56 -7.18
CA PRO A 24 0.09 24.24 -7.74
C PRO A 24 -0.57 23.47 -8.90
N TRP A 25 0.24 22.78 -9.73
CA TRP A 25 -0.26 22.00 -10.86
C TRP A 25 -1.10 20.78 -10.46
N LEU A 26 -0.95 20.26 -9.23
CA LEU A 26 -1.78 19.18 -8.72
C LEU A 26 -3.14 19.65 -8.21
N ARG A 27 -3.40 20.97 -8.17
CA ARG A 27 -4.69 21.56 -7.79
C ARG A 27 -5.24 21.02 -6.45
N ALA A 28 -4.36 20.88 -5.46
CA ALA A 28 -4.64 20.25 -4.16
C ALA A 28 -5.62 21.01 -3.23
N THR A 29 -6.47 21.88 -3.80
CA THR A 29 -7.34 22.81 -3.06
C THR A 29 -8.32 22.11 -2.12
N GLY A 30 -8.71 20.86 -2.39
CA GLY A 30 -9.64 20.06 -1.57
C GLY A 30 -8.99 19.06 -0.60
N VAL A 31 -7.65 19.01 -0.51
CA VAL A 31 -6.94 17.96 0.22
C VAL A 31 -6.92 18.25 1.72
N THR A 32 -7.34 17.29 2.54
CA THR A 32 -7.30 17.41 4.00
C THR A 32 -5.90 17.07 4.53
N TRP A 33 -5.53 17.61 5.70
CA TRP A 33 -4.20 17.34 6.26
C TRP A 33 -3.88 15.86 6.50
N PRO A 34 -4.79 14.97 6.96
CA PRO A 34 -4.44 13.56 7.16
C PRO A 34 -4.13 12.88 5.83
N THR A 35 -4.93 13.16 4.79
CA THR A 35 -4.68 12.69 3.43
C THR A 35 -3.30 13.15 2.95
N LEU A 36 -3.01 14.45 3.10
CA LEU A 36 -1.74 14.99 2.63
C LEU A 36 -0.54 14.40 3.37
N LEU A 37 -0.60 14.25 4.69
CA LEU A 37 0.51 13.69 5.46
C LEU A 37 0.72 12.20 5.12
N GLY A 38 -0.37 11.43 4.99
CA GLY A 38 -0.28 10.02 4.66
C GLY A 38 0.29 9.76 3.27
N TYR A 39 -0.22 10.44 2.24
CA TYR A 39 0.34 10.36 0.89
C TYR A 39 1.74 11.00 0.83
N GLY A 40 1.98 12.06 1.60
CA GLY A 40 3.24 12.79 1.66
C GLY A 40 4.40 11.90 2.08
N TYR A 41 4.28 11.14 3.17
CA TYR A 41 5.35 10.23 3.57
C TYR A 41 5.68 9.19 2.49
N LEU A 42 4.65 8.49 1.99
CA LEU A 42 4.86 7.39 1.04
C LEU A 42 5.36 7.89 -0.33
N GLY A 43 4.85 9.03 -0.82
CA GLY A 43 5.37 9.66 -2.04
C GLY A 43 6.80 10.16 -1.86
N GLY A 44 7.11 10.73 -0.70
CA GLY A 44 8.43 11.27 -0.38
C GLY A 44 9.50 10.20 -0.15
N ILE A 45 9.15 9.08 0.50
CA ILE A 45 10.08 7.95 0.65
C ILE A 45 10.34 7.28 -0.69
N LEU A 46 9.35 7.15 -1.58
CA LEU A 46 9.58 6.67 -2.94
C LEU A 46 10.52 7.60 -3.72
N LEU A 47 10.26 8.91 -3.69
CA LEU A 47 11.14 9.93 -4.29
C LEU A 47 12.56 9.85 -3.73
N THR A 48 12.72 9.59 -2.43
CA THR A 48 14.03 9.38 -1.80
C THR A 48 14.79 8.24 -2.47
N THR A 49 14.13 7.10 -2.70
CA THR A 49 14.77 5.98 -3.42
C THR A 49 15.13 6.33 -4.87
N LEU A 50 14.32 7.14 -5.54
CA LEU A 50 14.60 7.59 -6.92
C LEU A 50 15.78 8.55 -6.97
N VAL A 51 15.90 9.46 -6.00
CA VAL A 51 17.05 10.36 -5.85
C VAL A 51 18.32 9.57 -5.64
N MET A 52 18.31 8.54 -4.78
CA MET A 52 19.49 7.69 -4.56
C MET A 52 19.90 6.94 -5.83
N ARG A 53 18.95 6.45 -6.63
CA ARG A 53 19.24 5.84 -7.93
C ARG A 53 19.85 6.86 -8.90
N LEU A 54 19.31 8.07 -8.95
CA LEU A 54 19.83 9.15 -9.78
C LEU A 54 21.27 9.52 -9.39
N LEU A 55 21.53 9.73 -8.10
CA LEU A 55 22.88 10.01 -7.60
C LEU A 55 23.85 8.88 -7.96
N ASN A 56 23.44 7.63 -7.82
CA ASN A 56 24.24 6.48 -8.23
C ASN A 56 24.54 6.48 -9.75
N THR A 57 23.55 6.80 -10.59
CA THR A 57 23.78 6.91 -12.05
C THR A 57 24.70 8.07 -12.43
N LEU A 58 24.77 9.10 -11.58
CA LEU A 58 25.71 10.22 -11.72
C LEU A 58 27.06 9.94 -11.05
N GLU A 59 27.30 8.69 -10.61
CA GLU A 59 28.52 8.25 -9.92
C GLU A 59 28.82 9.05 -8.63
N ILE A 60 27.81 9.70 -8.06
CA ILE A 60 27.93 10.40 -6.78
C ILE A 60 27.81 9.37 -5.66
N ARG A 61 28.88 9.26 -4.86
CA ARG A 61 28.89 8.37 -3.69
C ARG A 61 27.71 8.67 -2.77
N LEU A 62 26.91 7.64 -2.52
CA LEU A 62 25.78 7.70 -1.62
C LEU A 62 26.26 7.81 -0.18
N GLY A 63 25.63 8.71 0.56
CA GLY A 63 25.90 8.99 1.96
C GLY A 63 24.89 10.00 2.50
N PHE A 64 24.96 10.29 3.80
CA PHE A 64 24.00 11.20 4.44
C PHE A 64 23.99 12.59 3.79
N PHE A 65 25.16 13.18 3.53
CA PHE A 65 25.24 14.53 2.97
C PHE A 65 24.83 14.59 1.50
N SER A 66 25.27 13.64 0.65
CA SER A 66 24.93 13.67 -0.78
C SER A 66 23.43 13.45 -1.00
N VAL A 67 22.84 12.46 -0.32
CA VAL A 67 21.40 12.19 -0.41
C VAL A 67 20.62 13.29 0.32
N GLY A 68 20.97 13.60 1.57
CA GLY A 68 20.27 14.57 2.40
C GLY A 68 20.25 15.98 1.81
N LEU A 69 21.36 16.46 1.22
CA LEU A 69 21.41 17.73 0.52
C LEU A 69 20.49 17.73 -0.70
N ALA A 70 20.49 16.66 -1.50
CA ALA A 70 19.60 16.56 -2.65
C ALA A 70 18.12 16.59 -2.22
N LEU A 71 17.75 15.85 -1.17
CA LEU A 71 16.39 15.88 -0.61
C LEU A 71 16.03 17.27 -0.07
N LEU A 72 16.95 17.94 0.63
CA LEU A 72 16.74 19.29 1.16
C LEU A 72 16.53 20.30 0.02
N LEU A 73 17.37 20.29 -1.01
CA LEU A 73 17.25 21.17 -2.17
C LEU A 73 15.92 20.95 -2.90
N LEU A 74 15.52 19.68 -3.10
CA LEU A 74 14.22 19.35 -3.70
C LEU A 74 13.05 19.79 -2.82
N THR A 75 13.19 19.70 -1.50
CA THR A 75 12.16 20.16 -0.55
C THR A 75 12.02 21.69 -0.59
N VAL A 76 13.15 22.42 -0.58
CA VAL A 76 13.18 23.88 -0.72
C VAL A 76 12.61 24.31 -2.07
N ALA A 77 12.97 23.62 -3.15
CA ALA A 77 12.41 23.87 -4.48
C ALA A 77 10.89 23.67 -4.51
N GLY A 78 10.39 22.54 -3.98
CA GLY A 78 8.95 22.28 -3.89
C GLY A 78 8.21 23.35 -3.07
N ALA A 79 8.77 23.75 -1.92
CA ALA A 79 8.22 24.83 -1.10
C ALA A 79 8.22 26.18 -1.84
N TRP A 80 9.28 26.49 -2.58
CA TRP A 80 9.39 27.71 -3.37
C TRP A 80 8.37 27.76 -4.52
N PHE A 81 8.18 26.65 -5.24
CA PHE A 81 7.16 26.57 -6.29
C PHE A 81 5.75 26.66 -5.71
N GLY A 82 5.53 26.11 -4.52
CA GLY A 82 4.24 26.15 -3.81
C GLY A 82 3.96 27.44 -3.03
N ARG A 83 4.89 28.40 -2.96
CA ARG A 83 4.78 29.58 -2.06
C ARG A 83 3.59 30.50 -2.34
N LYS A 84 3.07 30.49 -3.58
CA LYS A 84 1.90 31.29 -3.97
C LYS A 84 0.58 30.62 -3.58
N GLU A 85 0.61 29.32 -3.30
CA GLU A 85 -0.56 28.60 -2.82
C GLU A 85 -0.66 28.77 -1.31
N PRO A 86 -1.80 29.28 -0.81
CA PRO A 86 -1.96 29.47 0.62
C PRO A 86 -1.84 28.11 1.34
N TRP A 87 -1.19 28.10 2.50
CA TRP A 87 -1.14 26.95 3.40
C TRP A 87 -2.48 26.74 4.11
N LEU A 88 -3.52 26.48 3.32
CA LEU A 88 -4.85 26.13 3.81
C LEU A 88 -4.85 24.64 4.14
N ILE A 89 -4.43 24.32 5.35
CA ILE A 89 -4.71 23.01 5.96
C ILE A 89 -6.24 22.89 6.08
N ARG A 90 -6.86 22.24 5.10
CA ARG A 90 -8.30 21.97 5.19
C ARG A 90 -8.53 20.95 6.29
N ARG A 91 -9.30 21.38 7.30
CA ARG A 91 -9.80 20.47 8.32
C ARG A 91 -10.86 19.57 7.70
N PRO A 92 -10.91 18.28 8.08
CA PRO A 92 -11.93 17.39 7.55
C PRO A 92 -13.32 17.76 8.10
N GLY A 93 -14.08 18.63 7.42
CA GLY A 93 -15.49 18.95 7.74
C GLY A 93 -15.78 19.09 9.25
N ALA A 94 -16.87 18.48 9.72
CA ALA A 94 -17.16 18.36 11.15
C ALA A 94 -16.07 17.55 11.88
N ASP A 95 -15.38 18.14 12.86
CA ASP A 95 -14.27 17.50 13.58
C ASP A 95 -14.74 16.73 14.83
N TRP A 96 -13.84 16.07 15.57
CA TRP A 96 -14.17 15.39 16.84
C TRP A 96 -14.87 16.30 17.86
N HIS A 97 -14.60 17.62 17.81
CA HIS A 97 -15.30 18.63 18.60
C HIS A 97 -16.80 18.69 18.33
N SER A 98 -17.27 18.27 17.15
CA SER A 98 -18.69 18.22 16.82
C SER A 98 -19.39 16.98 17.40
N LEU A 99 -18.65 16.04 17.99
CA LEU A 99 -19.23 14.86 18.63
C LEU A 99 -19.74 15.23 20.03
N ALA A 100 -20.99 14.88 20.33
CA ALA A 100 -21.59 15.08 21.64
C ALA A 100 -21.70 13.76 22.42
N GLY A 101 -21.64 13.87 23.75
CA GLY A 101 -21.88 12.75 24.69
C GLY A 101 -20.90 11.57 24.51
N TRP A 102 -21.44 10.36 24.59
CA TRP A 102 -20.66 9.11 24.57
C TRP A 102 -19.82 8.91 23.30
N ARG A 103 -20.24 9.47 22.15
CA ARG A 103 -19.51 9.35 20.88
C ARG A 103 -18.13 9.98 20.93
N LYS A 104 -17.98 11.07 21.70
CA LYS A 104 -16.71 11.76 21.91
C LYS A 104 -15.75 10.91 22.76
N ILE A 105 -16.29 10.23 23.77
CA ILE A 105 -15.53 9.31 24.63
C ILE A 105 -15.04 8.12 23.79
N VAL A 106 -15.92 7.49 23.01
CA VAL A 106 -15.54 6.37 22.13
C VAL A 106 -14.50 6.80 21.11
N TYR A 107 -14.63 7.99 20.52
CA TYR A 107 -13.61 8.53 19.62
C TYR A 107 -12.24 8.64 20.32
N ALA A 108 -12.19 9.20 21.53
CA ALA A 108 -10.96 9.34 22.28
C ALA A 108 -10.34 7.98 22.66
N VAL A 109 -11.17 7.01 23.07
CA VAL A 109 -10.73 5.65 23.40
C VAL A 109 -10.16 4.94 22.17
N VAL A 110 -10.83 5.00 21.01
CA VAL A 110 -10.35 4.39 19.77
C VAL A 110 -9.05 5.06 19.31
N LEU A 111 -8.95 6.39 19.40
CA LEU A 111 -7.73 7.11 19.05
C LEU A 111 -6.57 6.71 19.99
N ALA A 112 -6.83 6.63 21.30
CA ALA A 112 -5.86 6.17 22.27
C ALA A 112 -5.41 4.73 21.98
N ALA A 113 -6.33 3.84 21.60
CA ALA A 113 -6.00 2.46 21.21
C ALA A 113 -5.08 2.40 19.99
N ILE A 114 -5.32 3.22 18.96
CA ILE A 114 -4.43 3.33 17.80
C ILE A 114 -3.04 3.81 18.23
N VAL A 115 -2.97 4.88 19.04
CA VAL A 115 -1.69 5.45 19.50
C VAL A 115 -0.92 4.43 20.32
N ILE A 116 -1.55 3.79 21.31
CA ILE A 116 -0.94 2.75 22.14
C ILE A 116 -0.42 1.61 21.28
N ARG A 117 -1.21 1.17 20.28
CA ARG A 117 -0.81 0.08 19.38
C ARG A 117 0.43 0.45 18.56
N LEU A 118 0.42 1.61 17.90
CA LEU A 118 1.55 2.08 17.10
C LEU A 118 2.79 2.33 17.96
N THR A 119 2.64 2.85 19.18
CA THR A 119 3.75 2.99 20.13
C THR A 119 4.32 1.63 20.50
N GLY A 120 3.48 0.64 20.82
CA GLY A 120 3.92 -0.72 21.10
C GLY A 120 4.68 -1.35 19.92
N LEU A 121 4.19 -1.17 18.69
CA LEU A 121 4.89 -1.63 17.49
C LEU A 121 6.22 -0.91 17.28
N GLY A 122 6.30 0.38 17.60
CA GLY A 122 7.56 1.11 17.59
C GLY A 122 8.57 0.55 18.59
N LEU A 123 8.14 0.17 19.80
CA LEU A 123 8.99 -0.48 20.78
C LEU A 123 9.47 -1.86 20.31
N GLU A 124 8.61 -2.65 19.66
CA GLU A 124 9.00 -3.92 19.05
C GLU A 124 10.09 -3.73 18.00
N ILE A 125 9.98 -2.73 17.12
CA ILE A 125 11.04 -2.42 16.13
C ILE A 125 12.34 -2.04 16.83
N MET A 126 12.27 -1.21 17.88
CA MET A 126 13.47 -0.71 18.58
C MET A 126 14.19 -1.79 19.38
N TRP A 127 13.49 -2.82 19.86
CA TRP A 127 14.07 -3.84 20.73
C TRP A 127 14.38 -5.16 20.01
N ARG A 128 13.74 -5.42 18.87
CA ARG A 128 13.85 -6.72 18.20
C ARG A 128 14.83 -6.63 17.02
N PRO A 129 15.89 -7.47 16.98
CA PRO A 129 16.85 -7.46 15.88
C PRO A 129 16.20 -7.87 14.56
N LEU A 130 16.87 -7.60 13.44
CA LEU A 130 16.46 -8.15 12.15
C LEU A 130 16.64 -9.67 12.14
N PHE A 131 15.53 -10.40 12.21
CA PHE A 131 15.49 -11.85 12.10
C PHE A 131 14.46 -12.43 11.10
N PRO A 132 13.40 -11.73 10.64
CA PRO A 132 12.44 -12.34 9.73
C PRO A 132 13.06 -12.72 8.39
N TRP A 133 12.73 -13.93 7.89
CA TRP A 133 13.46 -14.58 6.80
C TRP A 133 13.59 -13.72 5.54
N ASP A 134 12.49 -13.26 4.91
CA ASP A 134 12.63 -12.44 3.69
C ASP A 134 13.30 -11.10 3.99
N ALA A 135 13.01 -10.50 5.15
CA ALA A 135 13.54 -9.20 5.55
C ALA A 135 15.07 -9.18 5.47
N TRP A 136 15.74 -10.20 6.00
CA TRP A 136 17.19 -10.29 5.91
C TRP A 136 17.69 -10.92 4.60
N SER A 137 17.05 -11.98 4.09
CA SER A 137 17.57 -12.74 2.95
C SER A 137 17.38 -12.08 1.58
N GLN A 138 16.34 -11.26 1.40
CA GLN A 138 15.98 -10.63 0.12
C GLN A 138 16.23 -9.11 0.09
N TRP A 139 16.20 -8.46 1.25
CA TRP A 139 16.16 -6.99 1.32
C TRP A 139 17.38 -6.41 2.00
N ALA A 140 17.62 -6.79 3.26
CA ALA A 140 18.70 -6.18 4.05
C ALA A 140 20.10 -6.57 3.58
N THR A 141 20.28 -7.74 2.97
CA THR A 141 21.55 -8.14 2.32
C THR A 141 22.00 -7.11 1.28
N LYS A 142 21.11 -6.71 0.37
CA LYS A 142 21.38 -5.64 -0.61
C LYS A 142 21.65 -4.31 0.08
N ALA A 143 20.82 -3.97 1.05
CA ALA A 143 20.96 -2.72 1.78
C ALA A 143 22.34 -2.63 2.47
N ARG A 144 22.81 -3.72 3.09
CA ARG A 144 24.12 -3.75 3.76
C ARG A 144 25.25 -3.49 2.79
N VAL A 145 25.27 -4.21 1.67
CA VAL A 145 26.31 -4.05 0.65
C VAL A 145 26.31 -2.62 0.09
N TRP A 146 25.14 -2.07 -0.27
CA TRP A 146 25.06 -0.72 -0.82
C TRP A 146 25.42 0.37 0.19
N TYR A 147 25.07 0.17 1.46
CA TYR A 147 25.47 1.07 2.55
C TYR A 147 27.01 1.14 2.66
N GLU A 148 27.69 -0.01 2.74
CA GLU A 148 29.15 -0.09 2.89
C GLU A 148 29.90 0.48 1.67
N LEU A 149 29.41 0.15 0.47
CA LEU A 149 30.06 0.54 -0.77
C LEU A 149 29.80 2.00 -1.16
N GLY A 150 28.72 2.61 -0.68
CA GLY A 150 28.32 3.95 -1.10
C GLY A 150 27.81 4.02 -2.55
N HIS A 151 27.45 2.88 -3.16
CA HIS A 151 26.91 2.79 -4.51
C HIS A 151 26.10 1.48 -4.67
N LEU A 152 25.28 1.42 -5.72
CA LEU A 152 24.38 0.30 -5.99
C LEU A 152 25.09 -0.81 -6.77
N ALA A 153 25.82 -1.65 -6.05
CA ALA A 153 26.45 -2.86 -6.61
C ALA A 153 25.42 -3.86 -7.16
N LYS A 154 25.83 -4.63 -8.18
CA LYS A 154 24.98 -5.61 -8.87
C LYS A 154 24.78 -6.85 -8.01
N PHE A 155 23.52 -7.30 -7.93
CA PHE A 155 23.15 -8.59 -7.33
C PHE A 155 22.77 -9.60 -8.41
N VAL A 156 23.25 -10.84 -8.27
CA VAL A 156 23.02 -11.93 -9.21
C VAL A 156 22.60 -13.22 -8.48
N PRO A 157 21.94 -14.16 -9.18
CA PRO A 157 21.69 -15.51 -8.66
C PRO A 157 22.94 -16.22 -8.13
N ALA A 158 22.75 -17.11 -7.15
CA ALA A 158 23.84 -17.74 -6.41
C ALA A 158 24.74 -18.62 -7.30
N ASP A 159 24.18 -19.30 -8.29
CA ASP A 159 24.91 -20.09 -9.29
C ASP A 159 25.86 -19.22 -10.12
N ILE A 160 25.39 -18.04 -10.56
CA ILE A 160 26.21 -17.06 -11.29
C ILE A 160 27.28 -16.44 -10.38
N TRP A 161 26.95 -16.21 -9.11
CA TRP A 161 27.93 -15.68 -8.15
C TRP A 161 29.04 -16.70 -7.85
N LEU A 162 28.67 -17.98 -7.67
CA LEU A 162 29.60 -19.08 -7.41
C LEU A 162 30.48 -19.44 -8.61
N SER A 163 30.04 -19.17 -9.86
CA SER A 163 30.89 -19.36 -11.04
C SER A 163 32.09 -18.39 -11.06
N GLY A 164 32.01 -17.28 -10.31
CA GLY A 164 33.08 -16.28 -10.22
C GLY A 164 33.28 -15.44 -11.48
N GLU A 165 32.41 -15.57 -12.49
CA GLU A 165 32.57 -14.89 -13.79
C GLU A 165 32.35 -13.38 -13.73
N LEU A 166 31.61 -12.89 -12.73
CA LEU A 166 31.27 -11.47 -12.56
C LEU A 166 31.97 -10.87 -11.35
N THR A 167 33.07 -10.16 -11.58
CA THR A 167 33.80 -9.43 -10.54
C THR A 167 32.95 -8.30 -9.94
N GLY A 168 33.00 -8.14 -8.62
CA GLY A 168 32.25 -7.10 -7.90
C GLY A 168 30.73 -7.32 -7.81
N ALA A 169 30.23 -8.49 -8.23
CA ALA A 169 28.85 -8.89 -8.02
C ALA A 169 28.63 -9.52 -6.64
N TYR A 170 27.42 -9.36 -6.12
CA TYR A 170 26.94 -9.96 -4.87
C TYR A 170 25.75 -10.86 -5.15
N THR A 171 25.31 -11.62 -4.14
CA THR A 171 24.15 -12.49 -4.26
C THR A 171 23.23 -12.38 -3.05
N ASP A 172 21.96 -12.70 -3.27
CA ASP A 172 20.91 -12.76 -2.26
C ASP A 172 19.77 -13.67 -2.74
N ALA A 173 18.72 -13.83 -1.94
CA ALA A 173 17.61 -14.73 -2.29
C ALA A 173 16.71 -14.18 -3.42
N ALA A 174 16.70 -12.87 -3.67
CA ALA A 174 15.84 -12.24 -4.68
C ALA A 174 16.56 -11.12 -5.46
N PRO A 175 17.61 -11.44 -6.24
CA PRO A 175 18.45 -10.45 -6.91
C PRO A 175 17.67 -9.59 -7.90
N HIS A 176 16.65 -10.16 -8.52
CA HIS A 176 15.77 -9.54 -9.49
C HIS A 176 14.75 -8.54 -8.89
N TYR A 177 14.57 -8.47 -7.57
CA TYR A 177 13.60 -7.56 -6.96
C TYR A 177 14.00 -6.08 -7.07
N PRO A 178 13.03 -5.16 -7.28
CA PRO A 178 13.29 -3.72 -7.36
C PRO A 178 14.03 -3.16 -6.13
N PRO A 179 14.86 -2.12 -6.31
CA PRO A 179 15.75 -1.66 -5.23
C PRO A 179 15.08 -0.71 -4.22
N ALA A 180 13.76 -0.44 -4.30
CA ALA A 180 13.15 0.55 -3.40
C ALA A 180 13.24 0.17 -1.93
N ILE A 181 12.88 -1.06 -1.57
CA ILE A 181 12.87 -1.51 -0.17
C ILE A 181 14.27 -1.50 0.45
N PRO A 182 15.32 -2.05 -0.19
CA PRO A 182 16.67 -1.95 0.38
C PRO A 182 17.16 -0.49 0.45
N LEU A 183 16.83 0.37 -0.52
CA LEU A 183 17.21 1.79 -0.50
C LEU A 183 16.59 2.55 0.68
N ILE A 184 15.40 2.16 1.15
CA ILE A 184 14.79 2.71 2.37
C ILE A 184 15.66 2.40 3.59
N GLN A 185 16.14 1.17 3.72
CA GLN A 185 17.06 0.77 4.80
C GLN A 185 18.44 1.44 4.67
N VAL A 186 18.96 1.59 3.45
CA VAL A 186 20.22 2.31 3.19
C VAL A 186 20.12 3.77 3.61
N TRP A 187 19.03 4.47 3.26
CA TRP A 187 18.81 5.85 3.67
C TRP A 187 18.82 6.01 5.19
N MET A 188 18.16 5.10 5.89
CA MET A 188 18.18 5.10 7.36
C MET A 188 19.57 4.81 7.92
N SER A 189 20.31 3.86 7.35
CA SER A 189 21.66 3.53 7.78
C SER A 189 22.62 4.71 7.58
N TYR A 190 22.52 5.45 6.47
CA TYR A 190 23.26 6.70 6.29
C TYR A 190 22.85 7.77 7.31
N SER A 191 21.56 7.89 7.61
CA SER A 191 21.05 8.82 8.62
C SER A 191 21.52 8.50 10.04
N LEU A 192 21.74 7.22 10.34
CA LEU A 192 22.32 6.77 11.60
C LEU A 192 23.85 6.91 11.62
N GLY A 193 24.50 6.92 10.45
CA GLY A 193 25.96 6.90 10.32
C GLY A 193 26.59 5.54 10.67
N ARG A 194 25.77 4.53 10.93
CA ARG A 194 26.15 3.15 11.23
C ARG A 194 25.08 2.21 10.73
N TRP A 195 25.44 0.95 10.55
CA TRP A 195 24.45 -0.11 10.37
C TRP A 195 23.86 -0.49 11.73
N ASP A 196 22.54 -0.46 11.83
CA ASP A 196 21.79 -0.86 13.01
C ASP A 196 20.62 -1.74 12.56
N ASP A 197 20.67 -3.02 12.92
CA ASP A 197 19.70 -4.03 12.48
C ASP A 197 18.26 -3.71 12.89
N THR A 198 18.08 -2.84 13.89
CA THR A 198 16.77 -2.45 14.42
C THR A 198 16.29 -1.14 13.79
N LEU A 199 17.07 -0.06 13.98
CA LEU A 199 16.63 1.30 13.70
C LEU A 199 16.53 1.61 12.19
N MET A 200 17.22 0.84 11.34
CA MET A 200 17.05 0.97 9.89
C MET A 200 15.61 0.66 9.42
N ASN A 201 14.83 -0.03 10.25
CA ASN A 201 13.48 -0.47 9.96
C ASN A 201 12.37 0.46 10.51
N LEU A 202 12.72 1.57 11.17
CA LEU A 202 11.75 2.61 11.58
C LEU A 202 10.80 3.11 10.45
N PRO A 203 11.21 3.13 9.16
CA PRO A 203 10.31 3.49 8.06
C PRO A 203 9.04 2.65 7.94
N TRP A 204 9.00 1.43 8.48
CA TRP A 204 7.81 0.58 8.51
C TRP A 204 6.75 1.10 9.47
N LEU A 205 7.16 1.60 10.65
CA LEU A 205 6.24 2.29 11.57
C LEU A 205 5.65 3.53 10.91
N LEU A 206 6.50 4.34 10.27
CA LEU A 206 6.05 5.53 9.56
C LEU A 206 5.13 5.18 8.37
N CYS A 207 5.35 4.04 7.70
CA CYS A 207 4.45 3.53 6.68
C CYS A 207 3.06 3.22 7.25
N ALA A 208 2.98 2.56 8.41
CA ALA A 208 1.70 2.29 9.09
C ALA A 208 1.00 3.58 9.55
N VAL A 209 1.73 4.53 10.14
CA VAL A 209 1.21 5.85 10.54
C VAL A 209 0.66 6.57 9.30
N ALA A 210 1.42 6.62 8.21
CA ALA A 210 1.03 7.27 6.98
C ALA A 210 -0.19 6.61 6.33
N LEU A 211 -0.25 5.27 6.32
CA LEU A 211 -1.40 4.51 5.86
C LEU A 211 -2.66 4.85 6.67
N GLY A 212 -2.55 4.91 8.01
CA GLY A 212 -3.63 5.33 8.89
C GLY A 212 -4.15 6.73 8.62
N LEU A 213 -3.23 7.70 8.51
CA LEU A 213 -3.55 9.09 8.20
C LEU A 213 -4.22 9.22 6.82
N ALA A 214 -3.69 8.55 5.80
CA ALA A 214 -4.27 8.53 4.47
C ALA A 214 -5.66 7.89 4.46
N PHE A 215 -5.84 6.74 5.11
CA PHE A 215 -7.13 6.05 5.19
C PHE A 215 -8.17 6.92 5.88
N TYR A 216 -7.86 7.46 7.06
CA TYR A 216 -8.75 8.37 7.78
C TYR A 216 -9.08 9.61 6.93
N GLY A 217 -8.07 10.24 6.32
CA GLY A 217 -8.23 11.41 5.47
C GLY A 217 -9.14 11.16 4.27
N GLN A 218 -8.91 10.07 3.54
CA GLN A 218 -9.71 9.66 2.40
C GLN A 218 -11.15 9.31 2.81
N ALA A 219 -11.35 8.68 3.97
CA ALA A 219 -12.68 8.38 4.51
C ALA A 219 -13.45 9.67 4.84
N ARG A 220 -12.78 10.64 5.47
CA ARG A 220 -13.37 11.95 5.76
C ARG A 220 -13.71 12.73 4.49
N GLN A 221 -12.85 12.69 3.48
CA GLN A 221 -13.15 13.27 2.16
C GLN A 221 -14.32 12.57 1.46
N TRP A 222 -14.54 11.28 1.76
CA TRP A 222 -15.69 10.51 1.29
C TRP A 222 -16.99 10.94 1.98
N GLN A 223 -16.91 11.83 2.99
CA GLN A 223 -18.00 12.31 3.83
C GLN A 223 -18.52 11.24 4.81
N VAL A 224 -17.63 10.33 5.24
CA VAL A 224 -17.87 9.42 6.37
C VAL A 224 -17.66 10.18 7.67
N SER A 225 -18.54 10.06 8.67
CA SER A 225 -18.46 10.76 9.97
C SER A 225 -17.13 10.52 10.72
N PRO A 226 -16.69 11.43 11.64
CA PRO A 226 -15.37 11.32 12.26
C PRO A 226 -15.15 10.03 13.03
N LEU A 227 -16.14 9.63 13.83
CA LEU A 227 -16.10 8.40 14.61
C LEU A 227 -16.06 7.17 13.71
N PHE A 228 -16.91 7.11 12.67
CA PHE A 228 -16.96 5.95 11.78
C PHE A 228 -15.67 5.80 10.95
N ALA A 229 -15.10 6.92 10.49
CA ALA A 229 -13.80 6.93 9.82
C ALA A 229 -12.68 6.45 10.75
N LEU A 230 -12.68 6.90 12.01
CA LEU A 230 -11.67 6.49 12.99
C LEU A 230 -11.80 5.00 13.35
N MET A 231 -13.02 4.47 13.51
CA MET A 231 -13.26 3.05 13.76
C MET A 231 -12.69 2.17 12.65
N PHE A 232 -12.94 2.51 11.38
CA PHE A 232 -12.38 1.75 10.25
C PHE A 232 -10.86 1.93 10.12
N THR A 233 -10.33 3.09 10.51
CA THR A 233 -8.88 3.29 10.60
C THR A 233 -8.28 2.39 11.69
N TYR A 234 -8.93 2.26 12.83
CA TYR A 234 -8.55 1.31 13.88
C TYR A 234 -8.63 -0.13 13.37
N PHE A 235 -9.72 -0.52 12.71
CA PHE A 235 -9.85 -1.87 12.15
C PHE A 235 -8.70 -2.23 11.20
N LEU A 236 -8.18 -1.27 10.44
CA LEU A 236 -7.00 -1.47 9.59
C LEU A 236 -5.71 -1.64 10.42
N LEU A 237 -5.46 -0.69 11.32
CA LEU A 237 -4.21 -0.61 12.10
C LEU A 237 -4.18 -1.55 13.31
N SER A 238 -5.21 -2.35 13.50
CA SER A 238 -5.26 -3.40 14.52
C SER A 238 -5.16 -4.80 13.92
N LEU A 239 -4.99 -4.95 12.59
CA LEU A 239 -4.93 -6.27 11.96
C LEU A 239 -3.63 -6.97 12.36
N PRO A 240 -3.68 -8.18 12.94
CA PRO A 240 -2.49 -8.88 13.43
C PRO A 240 -1.42 -9.05 12.36
N ILE A 241 -1.79 -9.41 11.14
CA ILE A 241 -0.84 -9.57 10.05
C ILE A 241 -0.23 -8.23 9.59
N LEU A 242 -0.99 -7.14 9.57
CA LEU A 242 -0.44 -5.81 9.25
C LEU A 242 0.56 -5.41 10.32
N ASP A 243 0.18 -5.56 11.58
CA ASP A 243 1.00 -5.25 12.75
C ASP A 243 2.25 -6.13 12.82
N ALA A 244 2.15 -7.41 12.44
CA ALA A 244 3.30 -8.29 12.30
C ALA A 244 4.30 -7.75 11.28
N HIS A 245 3.85 -7.18 10.15
CA HIS A 245 4.75 -6.56 9.17
C HIS A 245 5.33 -5.21 9.62
N VAL A 246 4.76 -4.59 10.66
CA VAL A 246 5.35 -3.42 11.31
C VAL A 246 6.37 -3.86 12.37
N ALA A 247 6.01 -4.79 13.26
CA ALA A 247 6.89 -5.26 14.32
C ALA A 247 8.07 -6.08 13.78
N LEU A 248 7.82 -6.93 12.78
CA LEU A 248 8.80 -7.74 12.07
C LEU A 248 9.21 -7.04 10.77
N ALA A 249 9.62 -5.78 10.90
CA ALA A 249 9.87 -4.91 9.76
C ALA A 249 11.02 -5.39 8.84
N GLY A 250 11.02 -4.84 7.62
CA GLY A 250 11.97 -5.19 6.55
C GLY A 250 11.32 -5.86 5.34
N TYR A 251 10.06 -6.31 5.45
CA TYR A 251 9.28 -6.85 4.32
C TYR A 251 8.75 -5.76 3.38
N ALA A 252 8.69 -6.07 2.08
CA ALA A 252 8.04 -5.20 1.09
C ALA A 252 6.50 -5.14 1.20
N ASP A 253 5.88 -6.14 1.82
CA ASP A 253 4.44 -6.39 1.70
C ASP A 253 3.58 -5.26 2.32
N LEU A 254 4.00 -4.67 3.44
CA LEU A 254 3.35 -3.50 4.04
C LEU A 254 3.36 -2.29 3.09
N PHE A 255 4.51 -1.99 2.50
CA PHE A 255 4.64 -0.91 1.52
C PHE A 255 3.81 -1.20 0.28
N MET A 256 3.82 -2.42 -0.25
CA MET A 256 2.99 -2.80 -1.39
C MET A 256 1.50 -2.57 -1.09
N GLY A 257 1.02 -3.04 0.07
CA GLY A 257 -0.38 -2.82 0.48
C GLY A 257 -0.72 -1.35 0.70
N ALA A 258 0.19 -0.57 1.28
CA ALA A 258 0.00 0.87 1.43
C ALA A 258 -0.08 1.57 0.06
N PHE A 259 0.84 1.31 -0.87
CA PHE A 259 0.83 1.90 -2.20
C PHE A 259 -0.41 1.51 -3.00
N TYR A 260 -0.73 0.22 -3.06
CA TYR A 260 -1.91 -0.27 -3.78
C TYR A 260 -3.20 0.27 -3.17
N GLY A 261 -3.30 0.26 -1.84
CA GLY A 261 -4.45 0.80 -1.09
C GLY A 261 -4.67 2.28 -1.31
N LEU A 262 -3.61 3.10 -1.23
CA LEU A 262 -3.68 4.53 -1.50
C LEU A 262 -4.02 4.82 -2.96
N ALA A 263 -3.47 4.05 -3.91
CA ALA A 263 -3.83 4.17 -5.31
C ALA A 263 -5.33 3.91 -5.52
N ALA A 264 -5.86 2.84 -4.90
CA ALA A 264 -7.27 2.48 -5.02
C ALA A 264 -8.21 3.48 -4.35
N MET A 265 -7.90 3.95 -3.13
CA MET A 265 -8.69 4.99 -2.46
C MET A 265 -8.77 6.27 -3.30
N ALA A 266 -7.64 6.70 -3.86
CA ALA A 266 -7.61 7.87 -4.73
C ALA A 266 -8.37 7.63 -6.04
N PHE A 267 -8.23 6.45 -6.64
CA PHE A 267 -8.98 6.05 -7.83
C PHE A 267 -10.48 6.08 -7.58
N PHE A 268 -10.97 5.60 -6.43
CA PHE A 268 -12.38 5.64 -6.07
C PHE A 268 -12.91 7.08 -5.97
N HIS A 269 -12.13 7.99 -5.38
CA HIS A 269 -12.51 9.41 -5.36
C HIS A 269 -12.51 10.03 -6.76
N TRP A 270 -11.51 9.70 -7.58
CA TRP A 270 -11.43 10.17 -8.96
C TRP A 270 -12.59 9.67 -9.80
N THR A 271 -12.98 8.40 -9.72
CA THR A 271 -14.12 7.89 -10.48
C THR A 271 -15.43 8.58 -10.10
N ARG A 272 -15.60 8.95 -8.83
CA ARG A 272 -16.79 9.65 -8.32
C ARG A 272 -16.82 11.15 -8.65
N LYS A 273 -15.70 11.86 -8.52
CA LYS A 273 -15.66 13.34 -8.57
C LYS A 273 -14.84 13.90 -9.73
N ARG A 274 -14.10 13.06 -10.46
CA ARG A 274 -13.11 13.44 -11.49
C ARG A 274 -12.09 14.49 -10.99
N ASP A 275 -11.80 14.44 -9.69
CA ASP A 275 -10.82 15.32 -9.07
C ASP A 275 -9.41 14.99 -9.56
N PHE A 276 -8.72 16.00 -10.09
CA PHE A 276 -7.41 15.81 -10.72
C PHE A 276 -6.35 15.31 -9.75
N TRP A 277 -6.34 15.82 -8.52
CA TRP A 277 -5.37 15.42 -7.49
C TRP A 277 -5.53 13.92 -7.19
N GLN A 278 -6.76 13.47 -7.00
CA GLN A 278 -7.05 12.05 -6.75
C GLN A 278 -6.68 11.16 -7.95
N GLY A 279 -6.92 11.62 -9.18
CA GLY A 279 -6.47 10.90 -10.38
C GLY A 279 -4.94 10.78 -10.48
N ALA A 280 -4.23 11.88 -10.20
CA ALA A 280 -2.77 11.90 -10.17
C ALA A 280 -2.20 10.99 -9.07
N MET A 281 -2.82 10.96 -7.89
CA MET A 281 -2.41 10.06 -6.80
C MET A 281 -2.68 8.60 -7.13
N ALA A 282 -3.82 8.29 -7.75
CA ALA A 282 -4.11 6.94 -8.22
C ALA A 282 -3.01 6.44 -9.18
N LEU A 283 -2.61 7.29 -10.13
CA LEU A 283 -1.55 6.97 -11.09
C LEU A 283 -0.18 6.84 -10.41
N LEU A 284 0.22 7.84 -9.62
CA LEU A 284 1.52 7.87 -8.95
C LEU A 284 1.73 6.63 -8.07
N PHE A 285 0.74 6.30 -7.24
CA PHE A 285 0.85 5.18 -6.32
C PHE A 285 0.63 3.82 -7.00
N GLY A 286 -0.24 3.76 -8.02
CA GLY A 286 -0.43 2.55 -8.82
C GLY A 286 0.83 2.17 -9.59
N LEU A 287 1.50 3.15 -10.22
CA LEU A 287 2.82 2.94 -10.84
C LEU A 287 3.92 2.71 -9.79
N GLY A 288 3.79 3.33 -8.61
CA GLY A 288 4.69 3.11 -7.49
C GLY A 288 4.81 1.65 -7.08
N CYS A 289 3.72 0.86 -7.18
CA CYS A 289 3.74 -0.58 -6.92
C CYS A 289 4.86 -1.31 -7.69
N ILE A 290 5.10 -0.95 -8.96
CA ILE A 290 6.14 -1.54 -9.83
C ILE A 290 7.52 -1.41 -9.20
N LEU A 291 7.75 -0.34 -8.45
CA LEU A 291 9.04 -0.04 -7.83
C LEU A 291 9.24 -0.74 -6.47
N ILE A 292 8.18 -1.29 -5.87
CA ILE A 292 8.22 -1.88 -4.53
C ILE A 292 8.59 -3.38 -4.56
N LYS A 293 7.90 -4.17 -5.38
CA LYS A 293 8.08 -5.64 -5.47
C LYS A 293 7.71 -6.11 -6.88
N GLN A 294 8.24 -7.25 -7.31
CA GLN A 294 7.94 -7.83 -8.64
C GLN A 294 6.44 -7.96 -8.97
N PRO A 295 5.58 -8.48 -8.06
CA PRO A 295 4.13 -8.55 -8.31
C PRO A 295 3.45 -7.17 -8.47
N GLY A 296 4.16 -6.08 -8.21
CA GLY A 296 3.67 -4.71 -8.34
C GLY A 296 3.20 -4.35 -9.76
N ILE A 297 3.78 -4.96 -10.79
CA ILE A 297 3.30 -4.82 -12.17
C ILE A 297 1.90 -5.40 -12.30
N ALA A 298 1.70 -6.63 -11.84
CA ALA A 298 0.40 -7.28 -11.89
C ALA A 298 -0.64 -6.49 -11.07
N TRP A 299 -0.27 -6.00 -9.88
CA TRP A 299 -1.13 -5.11 -9.08
C TRP A 299 -1.53 -3.84 -9.83
N ALA A 300 -0.59 -3.14 -10.47
CA ALA A 300 -0.90 -1.96 -11.27
C ALA A 300 -1.89 -2.27 -12.41
N LEU A 301 -1.73 -3.43 -13.06
CA LEU A 301 -2.61 -3.88 -14.15
C LEU A 301 -4.05 -4.18 -13.68
N THR A 302 -4.26 -4.51 -12.40
CA THR A 302 -5.63 -4.72 -11.87
C THR A 302 -6.54 -3.50 -11.99
N PHE A 303 -5.98 -2.30 -12.18
CA PHE A 303 -6.76 -1.08 -12.43
C PHE A 303 -7.37 -1.03 -13.83
N LEU A 304 -6.83 -1.74 -14.82
CA LEU A 304 -7.26 -1.63 -16.22
C LEU A 304 -8.75 -2.00 -16.42
N PRO A 305 -9.28 -3.12 -15.89
CA PRO A 305 -10.70 -3.44 -16.06
C PRO A 305 -11.62 -2.36 -15.49
N ALA A 306 -11.30 -1.84 -14.31
CA ALA A 306 -12.08 -0.77 -13.70
C ALA A 306 -11.97 0.53 -14.51
N LEU A 307 -10.79 0.85 -15.05
CA LEU A 307 -10.56 2.02 -15.91
C LEU A 307 -11.35 1.94 -17.23
N LEU A 308 -11.43 0.76 -17.84
CA LEU A 308 -12.26 0.53 -19.04
C LEU A 308 -13.73 0.83 -18.77
N ILE A 309 -14.26 0.41 -17.62
CA ILE A 309 -15.65 0.71 -17.22
C ILE A 309 -15.84 2.22 -17.00
N VAL A 310 -14.84 2.91 -16.48
CA VAL A 310 -14.91 4.36 -16.23
C VAL A 310 -15.05 5.16 -17.53
N PHE A 311 -14.42 4.71 -18.62
CA PHE A 311 -14.47 5.38 -19.93
C PHE A 311 -15.57 4.82 -20.84
N MET A 312 -15.90 3.54 -20.70
CA MET A 312 -16.86 2.82 -21.52
C MET A 312 -17.77 1.97 -20.62
N PRO A 313 -18.77 2.55 -19.93
CA PRO A 313 -19.49 1.84 -18.85
C PRO A 313 -20.21 0.55 -19.27
N HIS A 314 -20.74 0.49 -20.49
CA HIS A 314 -21.40 -0.70 -21.03
C HIS A 314 -20.40 -1.61 -21.75
N ALA A 315 -19.70 -1.10 -22.76
CA ALA A 315 -18.75 -1.88 -23.55
C ALA A 315 -17.55 -2.37 -22.72
N GLY A 316 -17.08 -1.59 -21.76
CA GLY A 316 -16.02 -1.98 -20.83
C GLY A 316 -16.48 -3.05 -19.85
N LEU A 317 -17.74 -3.04 -19.41
CA LEU A 317 -18.28 -4.13 -18.57
C LEU A 317 -18.40 -5.41 -19.38
N VAL A 318 -19.00 -5.36 -20.58
CA VAL A 318 -19.11 -6.51 -21.49
C VAL A 318 -17.73 -7.04 -21.86
N GLY A 319 -16.83 -6.16 -22.29
CA GLY A 319 -15.46 -6.51 -22.68
C GLY A 319 -14.68 -7.13 -21.53
N THR A 320 -14.76 -6.57 -20.31
CA THR A 320 -14.14 -7.16 -19.13
C THR A 320 -14.71 -8.55 -18.83
N SER A 321 -16.03 -8.72 -18.89
CA SER A 321 -16.68 -10.02 -18.65
C SER A 321 -16.29 -11.05 -19.71
N VAL A 322 -16.21 -10.65 -20.99
CA VAL A 322 -15.78 -11.53 -22.09
C VAL A 322 -14.32 -11.93 -21.93
N LEU A 323 -13.43 -10.98 -21.62
CA LEU A 323 -12.01 -11.25 -21.38
C LEU A 323 -11.82 -12.14 -20.15
N ALA A 324 -12.58 -11.93 -19.08
CA ALA A 324 -12.55 -12.80 -17.90
C ALA A 324 -13.03 -14.23 -18.24
N ALA A 325 -14.13 -14.37 -18.97
CA ALA A 325 -14.64 -15.66 -19.41
C ALA A 325 -13.65 -16.38 -20.35
N ALA A 326 -13.05 -15.65 -21.29
CA ALA A 326 -12.02 -16.18 -22.18
C ALA A 326 -10.77 -16.59 -21.40
N GLY A 327 -10.33 -15.78 -20.42
CA GLY A 327 -9.20 -16.11 -19.55
C GLY A 327 -9.46 -17.39 -18.77
N VAL A 328 -10.62 -17.54 -18.14
CA VAL A 328 -11.03 -18.78 -17.46
C VAL A 328 -11.05 -19.94 -18.46
N ALA A 329 -11.67 -19.79 -19.64
CA ALA A 329 -11.70 -20.85 -20.65
C ALA A 329 -10.29 -21.27 -21.08
N VAL A 330 -9.38 -20.32 -21.31
CA VAL A 330 -7.98 -20.60 -21.64
C VAL A 330 -7.29 -21.36 -20.51
N LEU A 331 -7.50 -20.96 -19.25
CA LEU A 331 -6.92 -21.64 -18.09
C LEU A 331 -7.36 -23.12 -18.01
N PHE A 332 -8.62 -23.42 -18.33
CA PHE A 332 -9.16 -24.79 -18.31
C PHE A 332 -8.87 -25.60 -19.59
N VAL A 333 -8.75 -24.96 -20.76
CA VAL A 333 -8.54 -25.63 -22.05
C VAL A 333 -7.08 -25.93 -22.32
N LEU A 334 -6.16 -25.02 -21.95
CA LEU A 334 -4.73 -25.19 -22.20
C LEU A 334 -4.01 -25.96 -21.09
N GLY A 335 -4.74 -26.67 -20.23
CA GLY A 335 -4.36 -27.30 -18.94
C GLY A 335 -3.06 -28.12 -18.85
N GLU A 336 -2.34 -28.31 -19.95
CA GLU A 336 -1.10 -29.07 -20.06
C GLU A 336 0.13 -28.25 -20.52
N LYS A 337 -0.03 -26.96 -20.85
CA LYS A 337 1.08 -26.10 -21.32
C LYS A 337 1.52 -25.11 -20.26
N ASP A 338 2.75 -25.27 -19.78
CA ASP A 338 3.40 -24.34 -18.87
C ASP A 338 3.94 -23.11 -19.60
N PHE A 339 3.85 -21.95 -18.97
CA PHE A 339 4.53 -20.74 -19.43
C PHE A 339 4.91 -19.81 -18.26
N HIS A 340 5.79 -18.85 -18.53
CA HIS A 340 6.21 -17.85 -17.55
C HIS A 340 5.48 -16.53 -17.75
N LEU A 341 4.95 -15.96 -16.67
CA LEU A 341 4.31 -14.64 -16.68
C LEU A 341 4.62 -13.87 -15.38
N PHE A 342 5.19 -12.66 -15.52
CA PHE A 342 5.55 -11.78 -14.39
C PHE A 342 6.35 -12.45 -13.26
N GLY A 343 7.26 -13.36 -13.62
CA GLY A 343 8.08 -14.10 -12.66
C GLY A 343 7.41 -15.35 -12.08
N TYR A 344 6.18 -15.67 -12.50
CA TYR A 344 5.51 -16.90 -12.11
C TYR A 344 5.57 -17.96 -13.20
N HIS A 345 5.92 -19.19 -12.83
CA HIS A 345 5.63 -20.39 -13.62
C HIS A 345 4.16 -20.73 -13.47
N VAL A 346 3.39 -20.51 -14.53
CA VAL A 346 1.95 -20.78 -14.59
C VAL A 346 1.75 -22.22 -15.03
N HIS A 347 1.19 -23.02 -14.13
CA HIS A 347 0.75 -24.39 -14.43
C HIS A 347 -0.76 -24.32 -14.61
N LEU A 348 -1.25 -24.66 -15.80
CA LEU A 348 -2.66 -24.56 -16.14
C LEU A 348 -3.53 -25.67 -15.52
N ARG A 349 -2.99 -26.39 -14.53
CA ARG A 349 -3.71 -27.37 -13.73
C ARG A 349 -4.26 -26.68 -12.48
N PHE A 350 -5.59 -26.61 -12.39
CA PHE A 350 -6.28 -26.04 -11.23
C PHE A 350 -5.96 -26.84 -9.96
N ALA A 351 -5.40 -26.16 -8.97
CA ALA A 351 -5.25 -26.68 -7.62
C ALA A 351 -6.54 -26.46 -6.82
N ALA A 352 -7.14 -27.53 -6.30
CA ALA A 352 -8.41 -27.44 -5.59
C ALA A 352 -8.26 -27.35 -4.06
N ASP A 353 -7.10 -26.89 -3.53
CA ASP A 353 -6.91 -26.80 -2.08
C ASP A 353 -7.34 -25.44 -1.51
N TRP A 354 -8.57 -25.41 -0.99
CA TRP A 354 -9.16 -24.25 -0.34
C TRP A 354 -8.92 -24.21 1.16
N GLN A 355 -8.44 -25.30 1.75
CA GLN A 355 -8.28 -25.40 3.21
C GLN A 355 -7.32 -24.34 3.75
N PRO A 356 -6.15 -24.06 3.13
CA PRO A 356 -5.28 -22.98 3.55
C PRO A 356 -5.95 -21.61 3.61
N PHE A 357 -6.78 -21.30 2.63
CA PHE A 357 -7.51 -20.03 2.57
C PHE A 357 -8.53 -19.93 3.69
N TRP A 358 -9.33 -20.97 3.88
CA TRP A 358 -10.31 -21.02 4.95
C TRP A 358 -9.66 -20.88 6.33
N GLN A 359 -8.58 -21.63 6.58
CA GLN A 359 -7.87 -21.58 7.84
C GLN A 359 -7.29 -20.20 8.10
N ASN A 360 -6.57 -19.61 7.14
CA ASN A 360 -5.93 -18.32 7.34
C ASN A 360 -6.92 -17.16 7.44
N MET A 361 -8.04 -17.20 6.71
CA MET A 361 -9.02 -16.10 6.68
C MET A 361 -10.05 -16.20 7.80
N MET A 362 -10.51 -17.39 8.17
CA MET A 362 -11.66 -17.54 9.08
C MET A 362 -11.33 -18.21 10.41
N VAL A 363 -10.25 -19.00 10.51
CA VAL A 363 -9.98 -19.80 11.72
C VAL A 363 -8.83 -19.23 12.53
N MET A 364 -7.72 -18.90 11.86
CA MET A 364 -6.55 -18.33 12.47
C MET A 364 -6.77 -16.84 12.77
N ASP A 365 -6.17 -16.36 13.85
CA ASP A 365 -6.28 -14.97 14.29
C ASP A 365 -5.39 -14.01 13.47
N ASN A 366 -5.19 -14.27 12.18
CA ASN A 366 -4.34 -13.45 11.30
C ASN A 366 -4.99 -12.11 10.95
N TRP A 367 -6.33 -12.07 10.93
CA TRP A 367 -7.12 -10.96 10.40
C TRP A 367 -8.20 -10.45 11.37
N HIS A 368 -8.18 -10.88 12.64
CA HIS A 368 -9.28 -10.67 13.59
C HIS A 368 -10.64 -10.99 12.93
N LEU A 369 -11.58 -10.03 12.94
CA LEU A 369 -12.93 -10.15 12.40
C LEU A 369 -13.07 -9.62 10.96
N LEU A 370 -11.97 -9.32 10.26
CA LEU A 370 -12.02 -8.67 8.94
C LEU A 370 -12.89 -9.43 7.94
N TRP A 371 -12.67 -10.73 7.78
CA TRP A 371 -13.35 -11.52 6.75
C TRP A 371 -14.82 -11.76 7.06
N TYR A 372 -15.18 -11.83 8.35
CA TYR A 372 -16.57 -11.80 8.79
C TYR A 372 -17.24 -10.45 8.46
N LEU A 373 -16.54 -9.34 8.70
CA LEU A 373 -17.02 -8.00 8.35
C LEU A 373 -17.23 -7.85 6.84
N VAL A 374 -16.31 -8.40 6.03
CA VAL A 374 -16.42 -8.44 4.56
C VAL A 374 -17.65 -9.24 4.14
N ALA A 375 -17.84 -10.44 4.70
CA ALA A 375 -19.00 -11.28 4.39
C ALA A 375 -20.33 -10.56 4.68
N VAL A 376 -20.45 -9.92 5.85
CA VAL A 376 -21.63 -9.13 6.22
C VAL A 376 -21.84 -7.97 5.24
N ALA A 377 -20.79 -7.22 4.90
CA ALA A 377 -20.91 -6.10 3.96
C ALA A 377 -21.37 -6.54 2.57
N LEU A 378 -20.86 -7.67 2.08
CA LEU A 378 -21.25 -8.25 0.80
C LEU A 378 -22.70 -8.74 0.82
N ILE A 379 -23.13 -9.44 1.87
CA ILE A 379 -24.52 -9.91 2.01
C ILE A 379 -25.50 -8.72 2.00
N LEU A 380 -25.22 -7.70 2.82
CA LEU A 380 -26.08 -6.51 2.92
C LEU A 380 -26.13 -5.68 1.63
N SER A 381 -25.09 -5.75 0.81
CA SER A 381 -24.94 -4.90 -0.38
C SER A 381 -25.00 -5.66 -1.71
N PHE A 382 -25.23 -6.98 -1.69
CA PHE A 382 -25.13 -7.87 -2.86
C PHE A 382 -25.90 -7.36 -4.08
N PRO A 383 -27.17 -6.92 -3.97
CA PRO A 383 -27.95 -6.46 -5.12
C PRO A 383 -27.40 -5.17 -5.75
N ARG A 384 -26.47 -4.48 -5.09
CA ARG A 384 -25.98 -3.15 -5.45
C ARG A 384 -24.51 -3.13 -5.85
N LEU A 385 -23.78 -4.22 -5.71
CA LEU A 385 -22.33 -4.24 -5.98
C LEU A 385 -21.99 -3.76 -7.40
N LEU A 386 -22.87 -4.01 -8.39
CA LEU A 386 -22.69 -3.56 -9.78
C LEU A 386 -23.51 -2.31 -10.15
N ALA A 387 -24.18 -1.68 -9.18
CA ALA A 387 -24.83 -0.40 -9.39
C ALA A 387 -23.80 0.66 -9.82
N PRO A 388 -24.18 1.68 -10.63
CA PRO A 388 -23.23 2.64 -11.19
C PRO A 388 -22.30 3.30 -10.16
N ALA A 389 -22.79 3.51 -8.93
CA ALA A 389 -22.01 4.11 -7.85
C ALA A 389 -20.86 3.23 -7.32
N PHE A 390 -20.99 1.89 -7.39
CA PHE A 390 -20.04 0.94 -6.81
C PHE A 390 -19.32 0.08 -7.84
N ARG A 391 -19.86 -0.02 -9.06
CA ARG A 391 -19.38 -0.90 -10.12
C ARG A 391 -17.86 -0.84 -10.32
N CYS A 392 -17.29 0.36 -10.38
CA CYS A 392 -15.84 0.51 -10.59
C CYS A 392 -15.02 -0.03 -9.41
N MET A 393 -15.49 0.20 -8.17
CA MET A 393 -14.84 -0.31 -6.96
C MET A 393 -14.91 -1.83 -6.90
N THR A 394 -16.10 -2.38 -7.17
CA THR A 394 -16.35 -3.82 -7.22
C THR A 394 -15.47 -4.50 -8.26
N ILE A 395 -15.36 -3.93 -9.46
CA ILE A 395 -14.57 -4.52 -10.54
C ILE A 395 -13.08 -4.44 -10.25
N LEU A 396 -12.59 -3.37 -9.62
CA LEU A 396 -11.19 -3.32 -9.15
C LEU A 396 -10.93 -4.42 -8.11
N LEU A 397 -11.82 -4.57 -7.12
CA LEU A 397 -11.69 -5.62 -6.11
C LEU A 397 -11.75 -7.03 -6.72
N LEU A 398 -12.67 -7.27 -7.66
CA LEU A 398 -12.74 -8.53 -8.38
C LEU A 398 -11.45 -8.78 -9.17
N SER A 399 -10.92 -7.78 -9.87
CA SER A 399 -9.65 -7.92 -10.59
C SER A 399 -8.48 -8.24 -9.66
N ALA A 400 -8.43 -7.63 -8.47
CA ALA A 400 -7.44 -7.90 -7.43
C ALA A 400 -7.53 -9.34 -6.90
N VAL A 401 -8.75 -9.79 -6.57
CA VAL A 401 -9.01 -11.16 -6.10
C VAL A 401 -8.73 -12.18 -7.19
N SER A 402 -9.10 -11.90 -8.44
CA SER A 402 -8.80 -12.75 -9.59
C SER A 402 -7.30 -12.90 -9.82
N PHE A 403 -6.53 -11.82 -9.65
CA PHE A 403 -5.07 -11.90 -9.72
C PHE A 403 -4.52 -12.87 -8.65
N LEU A 404 -4.93 -12.73 -7.38
CA LEU A 404 -4.49 -13.64 -6.32
C LEU A 404 -4.96 -15.08 -6.56
N ALA A 405 -6.17 -15.27 -7.06
CA ALA A 405 -6.69 -16.60 -7.40
C ALA A 405 -5.86 -17.25 -8.50
N VAL A 406 -5.51 -16.51 -9.56
CA VAL A 406 -4.62 -17.04 -10.62
C VAL A 406 -3.27 -17.43 -10.04
N VAL A 407 -2.66 -16.57 -9.22
CA VAL A 407 -1.36 -16.86 -8.60
C VAL A 407 -1.41 -18.12 -7.74
N PHE A 408 -2.38 -18.27 -6.86
CA PHE A 408 -2.37 -19.38 -5.90
C PHE A 408 -2.97 -20.68 -6.42
N PHE A 409 -3.87 -20.64 -7.41
CA PHE A 409 -4.53 -21.84 -7.90
C PHE A 409 -4.03 -22.34 -9.26
N PHE A 410 -3.20 -21.53 -9.96
CA PHE A 410 -2.70 -21.85 -11.31
C PHE A 410 -1.20 -21.60 -11.46
N THR A 411 -0.44 -21.49 -10.37
CA THR A 411 1.03 -21.35 -10.43
C THR A 411 1.70 -22.18 -9.32
N HIS A 412 3.01 -22.37 -9.43
CA HIS A 412 3.83 -23.00 -8.39
C HIS A 412 3.72 -22.32 -7.01
N ALA A 413 3.22 -21.08 -6.93
CA ALA A 413 2.95 -20.38 -5.68
C ALA A 413 1.85 -21.05 -4.82
N GLN A 414 1.11 -22.03 -5.36
CA GLN A 414 0.21 -22.91 -4.60
C GLN A 414 0.91 -23.52 -3.39
N ALA A 415 2.11 -24.09 -3.57
CA ALA A 415 2.85 -24.75 -2.48
C ALA A 415 3.13 -23.76 -1.33
N TRP A 416 3.37 -22.50 -1.67
CA TRP A 416 3.57 -21.45 -0.67
C TRP A 416 2.29 -21.00 0.03
N ALA A 417 1.11 -21.28 -0.55
CA ALA A 417 -0.16 -21.11 0.13
C ALA A 417 -0.43 -22.28 1.08
N GLU A 418 -0.15 -23.51 0.65
CA GLU A 418 -0.30 -24.74 1.45
C GLU A 418 0.55 -24.71 2.72
N ASP A 419 1.80 -24.25 2.63
CA ASP A 419 2.70 -24.11 3.79
C ASP A 419 2.50 -22.78 4.57
N TYR A 420 1.45 -22.01 4.26
CA TYR A 420 1.10 -20.73 4.90
C TYR A 420 2.14 -19.60 4.79
N THR A 421 3.19 -19.79 4.00
CA THR A 421 4.33 -18.86 3.93
C THR A 421 4.01 -17.55 3.24
N THR A 422 3.15 -17.56 2.21
CA THR A 422 2.89 -16.36 1.37
C THR A 422 1.45 -15.90 1.32
N ILE A 423 0.48 -16.75 1.68
CA ILE A 423 -0.96 -16.45 1.56
C ILE A 423 -1.36 -15.16 2.25
N ASN A 424 -1.02 -15.00 3.54
CA ASN A 424 -1.37 -13.80 4.30
C ASN A 424 -0.64 -12.56 3.81
N ARG A 425 0.61 -12.71 3.36
CA ARG A 425 1.44 -11.62 2.86
C ARG A 425 0.90 -11.07 1.55
N ALA A 426 0.49 -11.95 0.64
CA ALA A 426 -0.12 -11.54 -0.62
C ALA A 426 -1.50 -10.90 -0.43
N LEU A 427 -2.32 -11.45 0.49
CA LEU A 427 -3.62 -10.87 0.85
C LEU A 427 -3.47 -9.48 1.49
N LEU A 428 -2.40 -9.22 2.25
CA LEU A 428 -2.15 -7.92 2.87
C LEU A 428 -2.14 -6.77 1.86
N HIS A 429 -1.73 -7.03 0.61
CA HIS A 429 -1.67 -6.02 -0.44
C HIS A 429 -3.05 -5.41 -0.76
N VAL A 430 -4.12 -6.20 -0.74
CA VAL A 430 -5.47 -5.75 -1.13
C VAL A 430 -6.25 -5.16 0.06
N VAL A 431 -5.83 -5.45 1.28
CA VAL A 431 -6.63 -5.21 2.50
C VAL A 431 -6.95 -3.73 2.75
N PRO A 432 -6.02 -2.76 2.60
CA PRO A 432 -6.38 -1.36 2.80
C PRO A 432 -7.48 -0.88 1.83
N MET A 433 -7.42 -1.32 0.56
CA MET A 433 -8.49 -1.06 -0.42
C MET A 433 -9.79 -1.75 -0.03
N LEU A 434 -9.74 -3.04 0.31
CA LEU A 434 -10.90 -3.85 0.69
C LEU A 434 -11.64 -3.23 1.88
N LEU A 435 -10.90 -2.84 2.92
CA LEU A 435 -11.50 -2.26 4.11
C LEU A 435 -12.13 -0.89 3.82
N PHE A 436 -11.52 -0.09 2.95
CA PHE A 436 -12.11 1.16 2.49
C PHE A 436 -13.41 0.92 1.70
N TYR A 437 -13.41 -0.08 0.82
CA TYR A 437 -14.60 -0.49 0.07
C TYR A 437 -15.73 -0.96 1.00
N VAL A 438 -15.42 -1.82 1.97
CA VAL A 438 -16.36 -2.27 3.01
C VAL A 438 -16.94 -1.10 3.81
N MET A 439 -16.11 -0.14 4.22
CA MET A 439 -16.57 1.08 4.89
C MET A 439 -17.59 1.85 4.05
N VAL A 440 -17.32 2.00 2.75
CA VAL A 440 -18.23 2.68 1.82
C VAL A 440 -19.56 1.92 1.72
N LEU A 441 -19.53 0.60 1.60
CA LEU A 441 -20.75 -0.21 1.57
C LEU A 441 -21.60 -0.05 2.84
N PHE A 442 -21.00 -0.14 4.02
CA PHE A 442 -21.73 0.05 5.29
C PHE A 442 -22.32 1.45 5.42
N ARG A 443 -21.55 2.48 5.06
CA ARG A 443 -22.03 3.87 5.12
C ARG A 443 -23.29 4.07 4.28
N GLU A 444 -23.33 3.48 3.09
CA GLU A 444 -24.47 3.60 2.18
C GLU A 444 -25.65 2.71 2.60
N ALA A 445 -25.39 1.54 3.20
CA ALA A 445 -26.43 0.68 3.78
C ALA A 445 -27.15 1.35 4.96
N VAL A 446 -26.42 2.05 5.84
CA VAL A 446 -26.98 2.78 7.00
C VAL A 446 -27.87 3.96 6.58
N ASN A 447 -27.60 4.61 5.44
CA ASN A 447 -28.42 5.72 4.94
C ASN A 447 -29.71 5.26 4.22
N PHE A 448 -29.88 3.96 3.96
CA PHE A 448 -30.97 3.42 3.17
C PHE A 448 -32.38 3.54 3.80
N PRO A 449 -32.59 3.37 5.12
CA PRO A 449 -33.91 3.53 5.74
C PRO A 449 -34.52 4.93 5.54
N MET A 450 -33.69 5.96 5.32
CA MET A 450 -34.14 7.34 5.11
C MET A 450 -34.60 7.66 3.69
N ILE A 451 -34.13 6.93 2.66
CA ILE A 451 -34.47 7.20 1.25
C ILE A 451 -35.80 6.52 0.86
N VAL A 452 -36.08 5.34 1.42
CA VAL A 452 -37.35 4.62 1.17
C VAL A 452 -38.54 5.37 1.77
N THR A 453 -38.36 5.99 2.95
CA THR A 453 -39.38 6.81 3.60
C THR A 453 -39.64 8.15 2.89
N THR A 454 -38.66 8.75 2.20
CA THR A 454 -38.93 9.94 1.37
C THR A 454 -39.67 9.61 0.07
N ARG A 455 -39.43 8.44 -0.54
CA ARG A 455 -40.17 8.03 -1.74
C ARG A 455 -41.62 7.65 -1.45
N GLN A 456 -41.93 7.11 -0.28
CA GLN A 456 -43.32 6.84 0.13
C GLN A 456 -44.14 8.07 0.51
N LYS A 457 -43.52 9.25 0.64
CA LYS A 457 -44.24 10.53 0.88
C LYS A 457 -44.47 11.34 -0.40
N LEU A 458 -44.01 10.85 -1.55
CA LEU A 458 -44.15 11.48 -2.87
C LEU A 458 -44.96 10.63 -3.86
N THR A 459 -45.66 9.61 -3.36
CA THR A 459 -46.72 8.85 -4.02
C THR A 459 -47.95 8.95 -3.16
#